data_AF-A0A9P8JN07-F1
#
_entry.id   AF-A0A9P8JN07-F1
#
_cell.length_a   1.000
_cell.length_b   1.000
_cell.length_c   1.000
_cell.angle_alpha   90.00
_cell.angle_beta   90.00
_cell.angle_gamma   90.00
#
_symmetry.space_group_name_H-M   'P 1'
#
loop_
_entity.id
_entity.type
_entity.pdbx_description
1 polymer ?
#
loop_
_entity_poly.entity_id
_entity_poly.type
_entity_poly.pdbx_seq_one_letter_code
_entity_poly.pdbx_strand_id
1 'polypeptide(L)'
;MPWLTTMGSYIQWLLICSSWKVGYTNSRLDRLLSHHIRTKVLDPARLPTILLLIRTNMFPNNSLGPGRVPPTPQEALELRSKCAASIIAALPPIVVKQLFANSKNEDVHKQVQDMLDVFGDAYLNKHLIVAIVDLVVVRLFPELESGGINAVLRRDESRQEVRV
;
A
#
# COMPACT_ATOMS: atom_id res chain seq x y z
N MET A 1 4.49 -21.11 31.19
CA MET A 1 3.93 -22.48 31.13
C MET A 1 4.07 -23.02 29.71
N PRO A 2 4.43 -24.29 29.52
CA PRO A 2 4.77 -24.85 28.20
C PRO A 2 3.65 -24.79 27.15
N TRP A 3 2.39 -24.79 27.60
CA TRP A 3 1.21 -24.70 26.73
C TRP A 3 1.00 -23.29 26.15
N LEU A 4 1.37 -22.24 26.89
CA LEU A 4 1.24 -20.86 26.44
C LEU A 4 2.29 -20.54 25.37
N THR A 5 3.49 -21.10 25.50
CA THR A 5 4.56 -20.94 24.52
C THR A 5 4.27 -21.71 23.23
N THR A 6 3.67 -22.90 23.32
CA THR A 6 3.23 -23.65 22.14
C THR A 6 2.05 -22.97 21.43
N MET A 7 1.11 -22.41 22.19
CA MET A 7 0.00 -21.64 21.63
C MET A 7 0.52 -20.34 20.96
N GLY A 8 1.48 -19.66 21.58
CA GLY A 8 2.16 -18.50 21.00
C GLY A 8 2.91 -18.83 19.71
N SER A 9 3.68 -19.94 19.68
CA SER A 9 4.38 -20.39 18.46
C SER A 9 3.43 -20.84 17.37
N TYR A 10 2.28 -21.42 17.72
CA TYR A 10 1.25 -21.81 16.75
C TYR A 10 0.53 -20.60 16.17
N ILE A 11 0.26 -19.57 16.98
CA ILE A 11 -0.26 -18.28 16.50
C ILE A 11 0.77 -17.57 15.62
N GLN A 12 2.05 -17.55 16.00
CA GLN A 12 3.12 -16.99 15.18
C GLN A 12 3.26 -17.75 13.86
N TRP A 13 3.22 -19.09 13.89
CA TRP A 13 3.24 -19.93 12.69
C TRP A 13 1.99 -19.71 11.84
N LEU A 14 0.80 -19.59 12.45
CA LEU A 14 -0.42 -19.21 11.75
C LEU A 14 -0.33 -17.80 11.19
N LEU A 15 0.32 -16.84 11.82
CA LEU A 15 0.49 -15.51 11.25
C LEU A 15 1.46 -15.52 10.06
N ILE A 16 2.52 -16.33 10.12
CA ILE A 16 3.52 -16.50 9.06
C ILE A 16 2.98 -17.36 7.90
N CYS A 17 2.17 -18.38 8.19
CA CYS A 17 1.63 -19.35 7.24
C CYS A 17 0.15 -19.12 6.89
N SER A 18 -0.55 -18.20 7.54
CA SER A 18 -1.96 -17.94 7.24
C SER A 18 -2.09 -17.54 5.79
N SER A 19 -3.10 -18.11 5.14
CA SER A 19 -3.53 -17.77 3.78
C SER A 19 -3.98 -16.30 3.63
N TRP A 20 -3.83 -15.49 4.67
CA TRP A 20 -3.86 -14.04 4.60
C TRP A 20 -2.48 -13.58 4.14
N LYS A 21 -2.21 -13.79 2.85
CA LYS A 21 -1.08 -13.18 2.14
C LYS A 21 -1.32 -11.66 2.08
N VAL A 22 -1.27 -10.98 3.23
CA VAL A 22 -1.46 -9.53 3.36
C VAL A 22 -0.26 -8.90 2.65
N GLY A 23 -0.51 -8.27 1.49
CA GLY A 23 0.53 -7.65 0.68
C GLY A 23 0.83 -8.33 -0.67
N TYR A 24 0.23 -9.48 -0.98
CA TYR A 24 0.28 -10.02 -2.35
C TYR A 24 -0.95 -9.59 -3.16
N THR A 25 -0.75 -9.42 -4.46
CA THR A 25 -1.81 -9.16 -5.43
C THR A 25 -2.78 -10.36 -5.49
N ASN A 26 -4.10 -10.12 -5.56
CA ASN A 26 -5.17 -11.12 -5.36
C ASN A 26 -5.36 -11.68 -3.93
N SER A 27 -4.79 -11.03 -2.91
CA SER A 27 -5.07 -11.35 -1.51
C SER A 27 -6.56 -11.18 -1.14
N ARG A 28 -6.98 -11.78 -0.02
CA ARG A 28 -8.35 -11.62 0.52
C ARG A 28 -8.69 -10.15 0.78
N LEU A 29 -7.71 -9.37 1.26
CA LEU A 29 -7.87 -7.92 1.46
C LEU A 29 -7.99 -7.17 0.13
N ASP A 30 -7.14 -7.47 -0.84
CA ASP A 30 -7.20 -6.89 -2.19
C ASP A 30 -8.57 -7.16 -2.84
N ARG A 31 -9.11 -8.37 -2.70
CA ARG A 31 -10.44 -8.72 -3.20
C ARG A 31 -11.56 -7.95 -2.50
N LEU A 32 -11.48 -7.80 -1.18
CA LEU A 32 -12.47 -7.03 -0.41
C LEU A 32 -12.43 -5.55 -0.80
N LEU A 33 -11.23 -4.99 -0.95
CA LEU A 33 -11.00 -3.59 -1.31
C LEU A 33 -11.44 -3.33 -2.75
N SER A 34 -11.06 -4.21 -3.68
CA SER A 34 -11.52 -4.20 -5.08
C SER A 34 -13.05 -4.30 -5.19
N HIS A 35 -13.68 -5.15 -4.38
CA HIS A 35 -15.13 -5.24 -4.32
C HIS A 35 -15.76 -3.93 -3.83
N HIS A 36 -15.22 -3.31 -2.77
CA HIS A 36 -15.72 -2.02 -2.28
C HIS A 36 -15.52 -0.90 -3.30
N ILE A 37 -14.38 -0.85 -4.00
CA ILE A 37 -14.15 0.12 -5.08
C ILE A 37 -15.20 -0.07 -6.17
N ARG A 38 -15.40 -1.30 -6.66
CA ARG A 38 -16.37 -1.58 -7.74
C ARG A 38 -17.82 -1.30 -7.35
N THR A 39 -18.19 -1.60 -6.11
CA THR A 39 -19.59 -1.49 -5.65
C THR A 39 -19.96 -0.13 -5.07
N LYS A 40 -19.01 0.61 -4.50
CA LYS A 40 -19.28 1.89 -3.81
C LYS A 40 -18.66 3.09 -4.51
N VAL A 41 -17.47 2.94 -5.08
CA VAL A 41 -16.74 4.05 -5.72
C VAL A 41 -17.08 4.15 -7.21
N LEU A 42 -17.14 3.02 -7.92
CA LEU A 42 -17.45 2.94 -9.35
C LEU A 42 -18.95 2.74 -9.65
N ASP A 43 -19.80 3.00 -8.66
CA ASP A 43 -21.26 2.98 -8.83
C ASP A 43 -21.68 4.12 -9.78
N PRO A 44 -22.35 3.84 -10.93
CA PRO A 44 -22.66 4.85 -11.94
C PRO A 44 -23.49 6.02 -11.40
N ALA A 45 -24.27 5.80 -10.33
CA ALA A 45 -25.06 6.86 -9.70
C ALA A 45 -24.22 7.85 -8.86
N ARG A 46 -23.07 7.39 -8.31
CA ARG A 46 -22.21 8.20 -7.43
C ARG A 46 -20.95 8.70 -8.12
N LEU A 47 -20.51 8.00 -9.15
CA LEU A 47 -19.28 8.28 -9.88
C LEU A 47 -19.23 9.73 -10.40
N PRO A 48 -20.28 10.30 -11.03
CA PRO A 48 -20.24 11.70 -11.48
C PRO A 48 -20.03 12.68 -10.33
N THR A 49 -20.72 12.47 -9.21
CA THR A 49 -20.60 13.32 -8.01
C THR A 49 -19.21 13.23 -7.39
N ILE A 50 -18.66 12.01 -7.30
CA ILE A 50 -17.30 11.79 -6.79
C ILE A 50 -16.27 12.46 -7.71
N LEU A 51 -16.40 12.30 -9.03
CA LEU A 51 -15.50 12.95 -9.99
C LEU A 51 -15.61 14.47 -9.93
N LEU A 52 -16.82 15.02 -9.78
CA LEU A 52 -17.01 16.45 -9.61
C LEU A 52 -16.33 16.93 -8.33
N LEU A 53 -16.53 16.24 -7.19
CA LEU A 53 -15.89 16.58 -5.92
C LEU A 53 -14.37 16.52 -5.99
N ILE A 54 -13.82 15.47 -6.63
CA ILE A 54 -12.37 15.35 -6.83
C ILE A 54 -11.88 16.51 -7.69
N ARG A 55 -12.58 16.84 -8.79
CA ARG A 55 -12.23 17.96 -9.66
C ARG A 55 -12.28 19.28 -8.91
N THR A 56 -13.33 19.56 -8.15
CA THR A 56 -13.47 20.83 -7.43
C THR A 56 -12.46 20.99 -6.30
N ASN A 57 -12.07 19.88 -5.66
CA ASN A 57 -11.04 19.90 -4.61
C ASN A 57 -9.62 19.99 -5.17
N MET A 58 -9.32 19.29 -6.28
CA MET A 58 -7.98 19.32 -6.88
C MET A 58 -7.75 20.55 -7.77
N PHE A 59 -8.78 21.05 -8.44
CA PHE A 59 -8.73 22.17 -9.37
C PHE A 59 -9.83 23.20 -9.03
N PRO A 60 -9.67 23.96 -7.94
CA PRO A 60 -10.59 25.06 -7.64
C PRO A 60 -10.63 26.01 -8.84
N ASN A 61 -11.84 26.40 -9.27
CA ASN A 61 -12.08 27.23 -10.46
C ASN A 61 -11.54 26.65 -11.79
N ASN A 62 -11.36 25.33 -11.88
CA ASN A 62 -10.89 24.66 -13.10
C ASN A 62 -9.51 25.14 -13.58
N SER A 63 -8.74 25.81 -12.73
CA SER A 63 -7.35 26.18 -13.01
C SER A 63 -6.40 25.11 -12.49
N LEU A 64 -5.37 24.82 -13.26
CA LEU A 64 -4.23 24.06 -12.76
C LEU A 64 -3.57 24.88 -11.64
N GLY A 65 -3.32 24.24 -10.50
CA GLY A 65 -2.58 24.89 -9.41
C GLY A 65 -1.17 25.32 -9.86
N PRO A 66 -0.52 26.24 -9.14
CA PRO A 66 0.87 26.57 -9.41
C PRO A 66 1.74 25.30 -9.37
N GLY A 67 2.85 25.32 -10.13
CA GLY A 67 3.81 24.22 -10.13
C GLY A 67 4.23 23.86 -8.70
N ARG A 68 4.40 22.56 -8.42
CA ARG A 68 4.75 22.10 -7.08
C ARG A 68 6.10 22.71 -6.67
N VAL A 69 6.08 23.57 -5.66
CA VAL A 69 7.29 24.02 -4.97
C VAL A 69 7.64 22.93 -3.93
N PRO A 70 8.86 22.37 -3.97
CA PRO A 70 9.30 21.46 -2.92
C PRO A 70 9.23 22.16 -1.56
N PRO A 71 8.54 21.60 -0.57
CA PRO A 71 8.46 22.20 0.76
C PRO A 71 9.85 22.25 1.39
N THR A 72 10.10 23.28 2.17
CA THR A 72 11.29 23.35 3.02
C THR A 72 11.27 22.21 4.05
N PRO A 73 12.42 21.79 4.62
CA PRO A 73 12.45 20.69 5.58
C PRO A 73 11.56 20.93 6.81
N GLN A 74 11.42 22.19 7.23
CA GLN A 74 10.56 22.59 8.35
C GLN A 74 9.08 22.48 7.99
N GLU A 75 8.66 23.06 6.86
CA GLU A 75 7.28 22.94 6.36
C GLU A 75 6.88 21.48 6.12
N ALA A 76 7.82 20.64 5.66
CA ALA A 76 7.58 19.22 5.46
C ALA A 76 7.25 18.51 6.79
N LEU A 77 7.88 18.90 7.90
CA LEU A 77 7.58 18.35 9.23
C LEU A 77 6.19 18.79 9.71
N GLU A 78 5.83 20.06 9.49
CA GLU A 78 4.50 20.59 9.83
C GLU A 78 3.39 19.93 9.00
N LEU A 79 3.64 19.68 7.72
CA LEU A 79 2.71 18.95 6.87
C LEU A 79 2.52 17.51 7.35
N ARG A 80 3.60 16.84 7.78
CA ARG A 80 3.52 15.50 8.34
C ARG A 80 2.71 15.46 9.64
N SER A 81 2.93 16.41 10.55
CA SER A 81 2.17 16.47 11.80
C SER A 81 0.68 16.71 11.54
N LYS A 82 0.36 17.62 10.61
CA LYS A 82 -1.02 17.87 10.19
C LYS A 82 -1.67 16.65 9.53
N CYS A 83 -0.94 15.93 8.68
CA CYS A 83 -1.41 14.68 8.06
C CYS A 83 -1.65 13.60 9.11
N ALA A 84 -0.74 13.43 10.08
CA ALA A 84 -0.90 12.48 11.17
C ALA A 84 -2.18 12.77 11.97
N ALA A 85 -2.41 14.03 12.34
CA ALA A 85 -3.65 14.45 13.01
C ALA A 85 -4.91 14.14 12.17
N SER A 86 -4.87 14.41 10.86
CA SER A 86 -6.00 14.12 9.95
C SER A 86 -6.27 12.62 9.81
N ILE A 87 -5.23 11.79 9.81
CA ILE A 87 -5.37 10.32 9.73
C ILE A 87 -6.01 9.79 11.01
N ILE A 88 -5.54 10.26 12.17
CA ILE A 88 -6.09 9.85 13.48
C ILE A 88 -7.57 10.26 13.58
N ALA A 89 -7.92 11.46 13.10
CA ALA A 89 -9.30 11.95 13.11
C ALA A 89 -10.23 11.16 12.14
N ALA A 90 -9.68 10.62 11.04
CA ALA A 90 -10.44 9.83 10.08
C ALA A 90 -10.71 8.39 10.54
N LEU A 91 -9.90 7.87 11.48
CA LEU A 91 -10.01 6.49 11.95
C LEU A 91 -10.97 6.37 13.15
N PRO A 92 -11.80 5.31 13.21
CA PRO A 92 -12.58 5.00 14.39
C PRO A 92 -11.68 4.78 15.63
N PRO A 93 -12.09 5.20 16.84
CA PRO A 93 -11.25 5.15 18.03
C PRO A 93 -10.82 3.72 18.42
N ILE A 94 -11.65 2.73 18.07
CA ILE A 94 -11.35 1.30 18.27
C ILE A 94 -10.13 0.88 17.43
N VAL A 95 -10.08 1.33 16.17
CA VAL A 95 -8.98 1.03 15.24
C VAL A 95 -7.70 1.71 15.70
N VAL A 96 -7.79 2.96 16.14
CA VAL A 96 -6.65 3.71 16.66
C VAL A 96 -6.06 3.01 17.89
N LYS A 97 -6.92 2.61 18.84
CA LYS A 97 -6.48 1.90 20.04
C LYS A 97 -5.85 0.54 19.72
N GLN A 98 -6.42 -0.21 18.78
CA GLN A 98 -5.95 -1.56 18.49
C GLN A 98 -4.67 -1.59 17.66
N LEU A 99 -4.47 -0.63 16.75
CA LEU A 99 -3.28 -0.55 15.91
C LEU A 99 -2.11 0.18 16.58
N PHE A 100 -2.38 1.28 17.30
CA PHE A 100 -1.34 2.15 17.82
C PHE A 100 -1.16 2.05 19.34
N ALA A 101 -2.22 1.83 20.13
CA ALA A 101 -2.12 1.84 21.59
C ALA A 101 -1.57 0.53 22.22
N ASN A 102 -1.05 -0.39 21.41
CA ASN A 102 -0.40 -1.61 21.91
C ASN A 102 1.09 -1.40 22.22
N SER A 103 1.66 -0.27 21.79
CA SER A 103 3.06 0.10 22.05
C SER A 103 3.14 0.94 23.34
N LYS A 104 4.15 0.67 24.18
CA LYS A 104 4.36 1.30 25.50
C LYS A 104 4.61 2.82 25.49
N ASN A 105 4.52 3.47 24.33
CA ASN A 105 4.75 4.91 24.15
C ASN A 105 3.41 5.60 23.92
N GLU A 106 3.05 6.53 24.81
CA GLU A 106 1.75 7.22 24.86
C GLU A 106 1.47 8.14 23.65
N ASP A 107 2.43 8.31 22.74
CA ASP A 107 2.31 9.25 21.62
C ASP A 107 1.87 8.57 20.31
N VAL A 108 0.58 8.21 20.20
CA VAL A 108 -0.03 7.72 18.94
C VAL A 108 0.28 8.65 17.76
N HIS A 109 0.28 9.96 18.02
CA HIS A 109 0.59 10.97 17.01
C HIS A 109 2.01 10.82 16.46
N LYS A 110 2.99 10.60 17.34
CA LYS A 110 4.39 10.42 16.94
C LYS A 110 4.57 9.12 16.16
N GLN A 111 3.90 8.05 16.56
CA GLN A 111 3.96 6.77 15.84
C GLN A 111 3.40 6.87 14.42
N VAL A 112 2.29 7.58 14.23
CA VAL A 112 1.73 7.84 12.89
C VAL A 112 2.68 8.72 12.08
N GLN A 113 3.31 9.72 12.71
CA GLN A 113 4.30 10.57 12.06
C GLN A 113 5.55 9.78 11.61
N ASP A 114 6.10 8.93 12.46
CA ASP A 114 7.25 8.06 12.14
C ASP A 114 6.89 7.08 11.00
N MET A 115 5.65 6.60 10.95
CA MET A 115 5.16 5.78 9.83
C MET A 115 5.14 6.55 8.50
N LEU A 116 4.85 7.86 8.54
CA LEU A 116 4.85 8.70 7.33
C LEU A 116 6.25 8.96 6.77
N ASP A 117 7.32 8.74 7.56
CA ASP A 117 8.69 8.92 7.08
C ASP A 117 9.10 7.91 6.01
N VAL A 118 8.44 6.75 5.95
CA VAL A 118 8.64 5.75 4.88
C VAL A 118 8.42 6.34 3.48
N PHE A 119 7.48 7.29 3.35
CA PHE A 119 7.22 7.97 2.08
C PHE A 119 8.29 9.00 1.69
N GLY A 120 9.20 9.35 2.62
CA GLY A 120 10.35 10.20 2.35
C GLY A 120 11.55 9.47 1.72
N ASP A 121 11.56 8.14 1.74
CA ASP A 121 12.68 7.34 1.26
C ASP A 121 12.64 7.20 -0.28
N ALA A 122 13.67 7.74 -0.94
CA ALA A 122 13.82 7.70 -2.40
C ALA A 122 13.94 6.27 -2.96
N TYR A 123 14.58 5.36 -2.21
CA TYR A 123 14.76 3.97 -2.62
C TYR A 123 13.44 3.20 -2.57
N LEU A 124 12.68 3.35 -1.49
CA LEU A 124 11.36 2.74 -1.37
C LEU A 124 10.39 3.29 -2.41
N ASN A 125 10.41 4.60 -2.64
CA ASN A 125 9.58 5.23 -3.66
C ASN A 125 9.93 4.73 -5.07
N LYS A 126 11.22 4.55 -5.39
CA LYS A 126 11.62 3.96 -6.68
C LYS A 126 11.06 2.54 -6.84
N HIS A 127 11.23 1.68 -5.83
CA HIS A 127 10.72 0.31 -5.88
C HIS A 127 9.20 0.24 -5.93
N LEU A 128 8.50 1.14 -5.24
CA LEU A 128 7.05 1.26 -5.30
C LEU A 128 6.58 1.54 -6.73
N ILE A 129 7.21 2.51 -7.42
CA ILE A 129 6.87 2.83 -8.81
C ILE A 129 7.16 1.64 -9.73
N VAL A 130 8.32 1.00 -9.59
CA VAL A 130 8.66 -0.19 -10.38
C VAL A 130 7.65 -1.31 -10.13
N ALA A 131 7.24 -1.55 -8.88
CA ALA A 131 6.25 -2.56 -8.53
C ALA A 131 4.86 -2.24 -9.09
N ILE A 132 4.44 -0.96 -9.12
CA ILE A 132 3.18 -0.55 -9.74
C ILE A 132 3.22 -0.79 -11.26
N VAL A 133 4.31 -0.39 -11.91
CA VAL A 133 4.48 -0.58 -13.36
C VAL A 133 4.49 -2.07 -13.70
N ASP A 134 5.26 -2.87 -12.96
CA ASP A 134 5.32 -4.32 -13.12
C ASP A 134 3.93 -4.96 -12.93
N LEU A 135 3.19 -4.54 -11.91
CA LEU A 135 1.82 -5.00 -11.69
C LEU A 135 0.90 -4.68 -12.86
N VAL A 136 0.96 -3.46 -13.41
CA VAL A 136 0.15 -3.06 -14.57
C VAL A 136 0.53 -3.90 -15.79
N VAL A 137 1.83 -4.11 -16.03
CA VAL A 137 2.33 -4.91 -17.14
C VAL A 137 1.87 -6.36 -17.03
N VAL A 138 2.01 -7.00 -15.87
CA VAL A 138 1.56 -8.38 -15.63
C VAL A 138 0.04 -8.50 -15.80
N ARG A 139 -0.74 -7.48 -15.41
CA ARG A 139 -2.20 -7.48 -15.59
C ARG A 139 -2.63 -7.28 -17.03
N LEU A 140 -1.86 -6.55 -17.83
CA LEU A 140 -2.13 -6.37 -19.26
C LEU A 140 -1.67 -7.57 -20.09
N PHE A 141 -0.56 -8.19 -19.70
CA PHE A 141 0.06 -9.33 -20.38
C PHE A 141 0.23 -10.51 -19.40
N PRO A 142 -0.85 -11.22 -19.07
CA PRO A 142 -0.83 -12.30 -18.07
C PRO A 142 0.09 -13.46 -18.45
N GLU A 143 0.46 -13.59 -19.73
CA GLU A 143 1.46 -14.54 -20.22
C GLU A 143 2.85 -14.34 -19.58
N LEU A 144 3.14 -13.13 -19.08
CA LEU A 144 4.38 -12.82 -18.36
C LEU A 144 4.35 -13.28 -16.89
N GLU A 145 3.17 -13.56 -16.33
CA GLU A 145 3.01 -13.98 -14.92
C GLU A 145 3.64 -15.37 -14.67
N SER A 146 3.47 -16.29 -15.62
CA SER A 146 3.93 -17.69 -15.52
C SER A 146 5.33 -17.90 -16.11
N GLY A 147 5.84 -16.93 -16.86
CA GLY A 147 7.13 -16.95 -17.54
C GLY A 147 7.98 -15.74 -17.21
N GLY A 148 8.16 -15.43 -15.93
CA GLY A 148 9.07 -14.36 -15.51
C GLY A 148 10.50 -14.57 -16.02
N ILE A 149 11.37 -13.59 -15.83
CA ILE A 149 12.78 -13.56 -16.29
C ILE A 149 13.51 -14.89 -15.99
N ASN A 150 13.23 -15.53 -14.86
CA ASN A 150 13.79 -16.84 -14.49
C ASN A 150 13.41 -18.00 -15.42
N ALA A 151 12.21 -17.99 -16.00
CA ALA A 151 11.78 -19.00 -16.98
C ALA A 151 12.44 -18.79 -18.35
N VAL A 152 12.70 -17.53 -18.73
CA VAL A 152 13.44 -17.18 -19.94
C VAL A 152 14.93 -17.49 -19.79
N LEU A 153 15.54 -17.12 -18.66
CA LEU A 153 16.94 -17.45 -18.34
C LEU A 153 17.18 -18.97 -18.33
N ARG A 154 16.28 -19.76 -17.74
CA ARG A 154 16.35 -21.23 -17.80
C ARG A 154 16.23 -21.80 -19.21
N ARG A 155 15.44 -21.18 -20.09
CA ARG A 155 15.34 -21.62 -21.49
C ARG A 155 16.65 -21.37 -22.24
N ASP A 156 17.31 -20.25 -22.00
CA ASP A 156 18.58 -19.94 -22.64
C ASP A 156 19.72 -20.86 -22.16
N GLU A 157 19.76 -21.20 -20.87
CA GLU A 157 20.68 -22.21 -20.33
C GLU A 157 20.48 -23.58 -21.00
N SER A 158 19.22 -24.04 -21.11
CA SER A 158 18.90 -25.31 -21.79
C SER A 158 19.23 -25.32 -23.30
N ARG A 159 19.32 -24.14 -23.93
CA ARG A 159 19.66 -24.01 -25.35
C ARG A 159 21.16 -24.03 -25.61
N GLN A 160 21.97 -23.70 -24.60
CA GLN A 160 23.43 -23.81 -24.66
C GLN A 160 23.90 -25.26 -24.42
N GLU A 161 23.26 -26.01 -23.53
CA GLU A 161 23.60 -27.43 -23.28
C GLU A 161 23.35 -28.34 -24.48
N VAL A 162 22.35 -28.03 -25.34
CA VAL A 162 22.04 -28.82 -26.54
C VAL A 162 23.01 -28.53 -27.71
N ARG A 163 23.91 -27.54 -27.56
CA ARG A 163 24.90 -27.16 -28.59
C ARG A 163 26.32 -27.67 -28.29
N VAL A 164 26.47 -28.67 -27.42
CA VAL A 164 27.73 -29.35 -27.13
C VAL A 164 27.67 -30.79 -27.62
#